data_AF-A0A813LJD1-F1
#
_entry.id   AF-A0A813LJD1-F1
#
_cell.length_a   1.000
_cell.length_b   1.000
_cell.length_c   1.000
_cell.angle_alpha   90.00
_cell.angle_beta   90.00
_cell.angle_gamma   90.00
#
_symmetry.space_group_name_H-M   'P 1'
#
loop_
_entity.id
_entity.type
_entity.pdbx_description
1 polymer ?
#
loop_
_entity_poly.entity_id
_entity_poly.type
_entity_poly.pdbx_seq_one_letter_code
_entity_poly.pdbx_strand_id
1 'polypeptide(L)'
;VLMTFLERMASSASMARSLPSIRMLRLLRLVRTFRFMNKSKELLVLLSSGTKAMITLFWVTISVFTINWAAAAATHQIIGKSDAWTGSMDPLVPHDPFAAFNVNEYFGSVTASWLTLFQIMCTSQWANHIGRPIIFVYPWFFVFIYFFIMTTTFGFLMCIVSNIVQDSIEASRAFEKAQAEVEKENRRSAGFRAKKILMMLDTDGNAELDEEEMGRALKHKEFLELLRHLEVPVMDAEGLIRLFDKDNSGKVGFNELVEGITGMGEDIVAKDYTKLALWSGSLMTRTVNLEERLQLIGESVTALKVQLEASFAALNHFIKTRDHTELYYRALKSIRNAPPPMPTSTVEALGLTVKEVIEEHEAEELMNFAQRYVSPKDPHARRRPDGMPRAVHVPPADFALRRAAAVTMMGQGLGPAPFRLEVEQGTRQEEEHRRNISDAYTLGQHTNFQKTRQMSTLKELLGTI
;
A
#
# COMPACT_ATOMS: atom_id res chain seq x y z
N VAL A 1 -23.51 -31.03 46.22
CA VAL A 1 -23.98 -32.42 46.00
C VAL A 1 -22.86 -33.44 46.22
N LEU A 2 -21.83 -33.54 45.34
CA LEU A 2 -20.77 -34.56 45.49
C LEU A 2 -20.03 -34.52 46.84
N MET A 3 -19.47 -33.36 47.22
CA MET A 3 -18.82 -33.14 48.53
C MET A 3 -19.69 -33.59 49.72
N THR A 4 -20.96 -33.17 49.73
CA THR A 4 -21.93 -33.48 50.78
C THR A 4 -22.35 -34.96 50.81
N PHE A 5 -22.25 -35.68 49.69
CA PHE A 5 -22.47 -37.12 49.61
C PHE A 5 -21.27 -37.90 50.15
N LEU A 6 -20.05 -37.55 49.70
CA LEU A 6 -18.79 -38.12 50.21
C LEU A 6 -18.64 -37.91 51.72
N GLU A 7 -19.02 -36.75 52.23
CA GLU A 7 -19.00 -36.47 53.67
C GLU A 7 -20.01 -37.34 54.45
N ARG A 8 -21.20 -37.61 53.89
CA ARG A 8 -22.21 -38.49 54.50
C ARG A 8 -21.79 -39.97 54.48
N MET A 9 -20.97 -40.39 53.52
CA MET A 9 -20.26 -41.68 53.58
C MET A 9 -19.15 -41.67 54.63
N ALA A 10 -18.29 -40.66 54.66
CA ALA A 10 -17.13 -40.59 55.58
C ALA A 10 -17.50 -40.34 57.06
N SER A 11 -18.72 -39.86 57.34
CA SER A 11 -19.29 -39.77 58.68
C SER A 11 -19.96 -41.07 59.16
N SER A 12 -20.23 -42.03 58.26
CA SER A 12 -20.78 -43.34 58.62
C SER A 12 -19.84 -44.09 59.58
N ALA A 13 -20.31 -44.30 60.81
CA ALA A 13 -19.46 -44.78 61.90
C ALA A 13 -19.06 -46.26 61.79
N SER A 14 -19.78 -47.07 61.01
CA SER A 14 -19.47 -48.47 60.76
C SER A 14 -18.35 -48.63 59.74
N MET A 15 -18.52 -48.03 58.56
CA MET A 15 -17.60 -48.19 57.42
C MET A 15 -16.22 -47.57 57.66
N ALA A 16 -16.13 -46.53 58.49
CA ALA A 16 -14.86 -45.88 58.84
C ALA A 16 -13.97 -46.65 59.84
N ARG A 17 -14.42 -47.80 60.37
CA ARG A 17 -13.62 -48.64 61.27
C ARG A 17 -12.73 -49.62 60.52
N SER A 18 -13.26 -50.26 59.47
CA SER A 18 -12.63 -51.37 58.73
C SER A 18 -11.54 -50.95 57.75
N LEU A 19 -11.57 -49.73 57.21
CA LEU A 19 -10.58 -49.24 56.23
C LEU A 19 -9.87 -47.97 56.72
N PRO A 20 -8.54 -47.99 56.94
CA PRO A 20 -7.76 -46.81 57.33
C PRO A 20 -7.89 -45.62 56.36
N SER A 21 -8.03 -45.89 55.05
CA SER A 21 -8.25 -44.88 54.02
C SER A 21 -9.51 -44.02 54.23
N ILE A 22 -10.58 -44.60 54.79
CA ILE A 22 -11.82 -43.86 55.11
C ILE A 22 -11.61 -42.90 56.29
N ARG A 23 -10.58 -43.12 57.13
CA ARG A 23 -10.18 -42.17 58.17
C ARG A 23 -9.55 -40.91 57.56
N MET A 24 -8.75 -41.05 56.49
CA MET A 24 -8.17 -39.92 55.75
C MET A 24 -9.24 -39.04 55.06
N LEU A 25 -10.33 -39.63 54.56
CA LEU A 25 -11.46 -38.88 53.98
C LEU A 25 -12.11 -37.89 54.98
N ARG A 26 -11.90 -38.06 56.30
CA ARG A 26 -12.36 -37.12 57.32
C ARG A 26 -11.61 -35.79 57.27
N LEU A 27 -10.42 -35.73 56.66
CA LEU A 27 -9.68 -34.49 56.44
C LEU A 27 -10.33 -33.58 55.38
N LEU A 28 -11.21 -34.11 54.51
CA LEU A 28 -11.99 -33.29 53.56
C LEU A 28 -12.88 -32.24 54.26
N ARG A 29 -13.16 -32.42 55.56
CA ARG A 29 -13.81 -31.40 56.41
C ARG A 29 -13.04 -30.07 56.41
N LEU A 30 -11.70 -30.10 56.30
CA LEU A 30 -10.83 -28.91 56.25
C LEU A 30 -11.03 -28.10 54.95
N VAL A 31 -11.57 -28.70 53.88
CA VAL A 31 -11.94 -27.97 52.66
C VAL A 31 -13.16 -27.05 52.91
N ARG A 32 -13.90 -27.24 54.01
CA ARG A 32 -14.88 -26.23 54.48
C ARG A 32 -14.19 -24.97 55.01
N THR A 33 -13.00 -25.07 55.59
CA THR A 33 -12.20 -23.91 56.01
C THR A 33 -11.76 -23.09 54.80
N PHE A 34 -11.47 -23.73 53.65
CA PHE A 34 -11.22 -23.06 52.38
C PHE A 34 -12.38 -22.16 51.91
N ARG A 35 -13.65 -22.45 52.27
CA ARG A 35 -14.77 -21.51 51.97
C ARG A 35 -14.66 -20.16 52.67
N PHE A 36 -13.87 -20.05 53.74
CA PHE A 36 -13.59 -18.77 54.38
C PHE A 36 -12.70 -17.87 53.50
N MET A 37 -11.85 -18.48 52.67
CA MET A 37 -10.96 -17.77 51.72
C MET A 37 -11.74 -17.04 50.62
N ASN A 38 -12.98 -17.47 50.32
CA ASN A 38 -13.88 -16.77 49.42
C ASN A 38 -14.38 -15.40 49.96
N LYS A 39 -13.96 -14.97 51.16
CA LYS A 39 -14.29 -13.65 51.71
C LYS A 39 -13.33 -12.54 51.26
N SER A 40 -12.07 -12.85 50.94
CA SER A 40 -11.08 -11.86 50.50
C SER A 40 -10.93 -11.90 48.97
N LYS A 41 -11.18 -10.76 48.31
CA LYS A 41 -11.10 -10.64 46.84
C LYS A 41 -9.70 -10.95 46.30
N GLU A 42 -8.66 -10.46 46.97
CA GLU A 42 -7.24 -10.72 46.64
C GLU A 42 -6.92 -12.23 46.63
N LEU A 43 -7.41 -12.96 47.63
CA LEU A 43 -7.18 -14.39 47.77
C LEU A 43 -7.99 -15.22 46.76
N LEU A 44 -9.18 -14.73 46.38
CA LEU A 44 -9.92 -15.27 45.24
C LEU A 44 -9.20 -15.03 43.90
N VAL A 45 -8.59 -13.87 43.70
CA VAL A 45 -7.79 -13.57 42.49
C VAL A 45 -6.58 -14.52 42.43
N LEU A 46 -5.80 -14.63 43.51
CA LEU A 46 -4.68 -15.58 43.63
C LEU A 46 -5.10 -17.05 43.41
N LEU A 47 -6.27 -17.45 43.91
CA LEU A 47 -6.78 -18.81 43.68
C LEU A 47 -7.23 -18.99 42.22
N SER A 48 -7.82 -17.97 41.59
CA SER A 48 -8.30 -18.02 40.20
C SER A 48 -7.18 -18.03 39.16
N SER A 49 -6.06 -17.34 39.40
CA SER A 49 -4.85 -17.51 38.58
C SER A 49 -4.23 -18.90 38.79
N GLY A 50 -4.15 -19.36 40.05
CA GLY A 50 -3.68 -20.70 40.38
C GLY A 50 -4.43 -21.84 39.69
N THR A 51 -5.74 -21.70 39.41
CA THR A 51 -6.49 -22.75 38.72
C THR A 51 -6.06 -23.02 37.28
N LYS A 52 -5.58 -22.01 36.52
CA LYS A 52 -5.01 -22.22 35.19
C LYS A 52 -3.77 -23.10 35.28
N ALA A 53 -2.79 -22.69 36.09
CA ALA A 53 -1.54 -23.42 36.31
C ALA A 53 -1.78 -24.86 36.78
N MET A 54 -2.76 -25.10 37.66
CA MET A 54 -3.11 -26.45 38.14
C MET A 54 -3.65 -27.37 37.03
N ILE A 55 -4.39 -26.85 36.05
CA ILE A 55 -4.85 -27.63 34.88
C ILE A 55 -3.65 -27.99 33.99
N THR A 56 -2.73 -27.06 33.76
CA THR A 56 -1.53 -27.30 32.96
C THR A 56 -0.59 -28.31 33.63
N LEU A 57 -0.37 -28.18 34.95
CA LEU A 57 0.38 -29.14 35.77
C LEU A 57 -0.21 -30.55 35.71
N PHE A 58 -1.54 -30.68 35.73
CA PHE A 58 -2.23 -31.96 35.61
C PHE A 58 -1.92 -32.65 34.27
N TRP A 59 -1.98 -31.93 33.14
CA TRP A 59 -1.64 -32.47 31.83
C TRP A 59 -0.15 -32.84 31.71
N VAL A 60 0.76 -32.00 32.17
CA VAL A 60 2.20 -32.31 32.18
C VAL A 60 2.50 -33.55 33.04
N THR A 61 1.80 -33.71 34.18
CA THR A 61 1.92 -34.90 35.05
C THR A 61 1.42 -36.17 34.34
N ILE A 62 0.32 -36.10 33.59
CA ILE A 62 -0.17 -37.24 32.78
C ILE A 62 0.82 -37.61 31.67
N SER A 63 1.42 -36.63 31.00
CA SER A 63 2.44 -36.87 29.96
C SER A 63 3.66 -37.58 30.54
N VAL A 64 4.19 -37.10 31.67
CA VAL A 64 5.32 -37.76 32.36
C VAL A 64 4.95 -39.15 32.88
N PHE A 65 3.75 -39.33 33.46
CA PHE A 65 3.27 -40.65 33.88
C PHE A 65 3.27 -41.64 32.72
N THR A 66 2.78 -41.23 31.55
CA THR A 66 2.69 -42.05 30.34
C THR A 66 4.06 -42.41 29.78
N ILE A 67 4.98 -41.44 29.71
CA ILE A 67 6.38 -41.67 29.30
C ILE A 67 7.06 -42.64 30.27
N ASN A 68 6.88 -42.45 31.58
CA ASN A 68 7.45 -43.32 32.61
C ASN A 68 6.85 -44.73 32.56
N TRP A 69 5.57 -44.88 32.20
CA TRP A 69 4.93 -46.20 32.01
C TRP A 69 5.44 -46.95 30.79
N ALA A 70 5.64 -46.26 29.65
CA ALA A 70 6.25 -46.86 28.47
C ALA A 70 7.71 -47.29 28.74
N ALA A 71 8.49 -46.43 29.41
CA ALA A 71 9.85 -46.74 29.83
C ALA A 71 9.88 -47.92 30.81
N ALA A 72 8.96 -47.97 31.79
CA ALA A 72 8.88 -49.06 32.77
C ALA A 72 8.55 -50.42 32.14
N ALA A 73 7.71 -50.44 31.10
CA ALA A 73 7.44 -51.67 30.35
C ALA A 73 8.68 -52.17 29.58
N ALA A 74 9.48 -51.26 29.01
CA ALA A 74 10.72 -51.60 28.33
C ALA A 74 11.81 -52.06 29.31
N THR A 75 12.02 -51.37 30.43
CA THR A 75 13.03 -51.74 31.43
C THR A 75 12.67 -53.03 32.17
N HIS A 76 11.39 -53.30 32.43
CA HIS A 76 10.94 -54.61 32.90
C HIS A 76 11.31 -55.75 31.93
N GLN A 77 11.18 -55.54 30.61
CA GLN A 77 11.53 -56.56 29.62
C GLN A 77 13.04 -56.77 29.46
N ILE A 78 13.85 -55.71 29.58
CA ILE A 78 15.31 -55.77 29.37
C ILE A 78 16.06 -56.17 30.64
N ILE A 79 15.74 -55.57 31.79
CA ILE A 79 16.42 -55.80 33.07
C ILE A 79 15.65 -56.82 33.91
N GLY A 80 14.34 -56.64 34.06
CA GLY A 80 13.48 -57.46 34.93
C GLY A 80 13.33 -58.92 34.51
N LYS A 81 13.81 -59.28 33.32
CA LYS A 81 13.86 -60.66 32.79
C LYS A 81 15.29 -61.10 32.43
N SER A 82 16.31 -60.39 32.90
CA SER A 82 17.70 -60.77 32.67
C SER A 82 18.19 -61.73 33.75
N ASP A 83 18.78 -62.85 33.32
CA ASP A 83 19.41 -63.83 34.21
C ASP A 83 20.69 -63.28 34.88
N ALA A 84 21.22 -62.13 34.44
CA ALA A 84 22.50 -61.58 34.89
C ALA A 84 22.59 -61.29 36.41
N TRP A 85 21.46 -61.25 37.13
CA TRP A 85 21.41 -61.01 38.57
C TRP A 85 20.80 -62.17 39.37
N THR A 86 20.53 -63.33 38.76
CA THR A 86 20.03 -64.50 39.49
C THR A 86 21.08 -64.98 40.50
N GLY A 87 20.73 -64.99 41.79
CA GLY A 87 21.65 -65.35 42.88
C GLY A 87 22.55 -64.23 43.40
N SER A 88 22.55 -63.04 42.79
CA SER A 88 23.42 -61.89 43.19
C SER A 88 23.10 -61.24 44.55
N MET A 89 22.25 -61.87 45.36
CA MET A 89 21.82 -61.42 46.69
C MET A 89 22.01 -62.52 47.75
N ASP A 90 22.84 -63.53 47.48
CA ASP A 90 23.17 -64.57 48.46
C ASP A 90 24.19 -64.04 49.49
N PRO A 91 23.83 -63.90 50.78
CA PRO A 91 24.75 -63.39 51.80
C PRO A 91 25.92 -64.33 52.12
N LEU A 92 25.94 -65.56 51.58
CA LEU A 92 27.04 -66.52 51.73
C LEU A 92 28.14 -66.36 50.66
N VAL A 93 27.88 -65.60 49.58
CA VAL A 93 28.83 -65.40 48.47
C VAL A 93 29.41 -63.98 48.53
N PRO A 94 30.74 -63.81 48.59
CA PRO A 94 31.34 -62.49 48.47
C PRO A 94 31.16 -61.96 47.03
N HIS A 95 30.40 -60.87 46.89
CA HIS A 95 30.16 -60.19 45.63
C HIS A 95 31.01 -58.92 45.50
N ASP A 96 31.46 -58.61 44.29
CA ASP A 96 32.17 -57.37 43.99
C ASP A 96 31.30 -56.11 44.24
N PRO A 97 31.91 -54.93 44.48
CA PRO A 97 31.17 -53.68 44.63
C PRO A 97 30.22 -53.44 43.44
N PHE A 98 28.95 -53.18 43.74
CA PHE A 98 27.85 -53.01 42.78
C PHE A 98 27.44 -54.25 41.97
N ALA A 99 28.00 -55.44 42.21
CA ALA A 99 27.54 -56.69 41.59
C ALA A 99 26.22 -57.19 42.22
N ALA A 100 26.02 -56.94 43.52
CA ALA A 100 24.79 -57.32 44.22
C ALA A 100 23.62 -56.37 43.89
N PHE A 101 22.54 -56.89 43.33
CA PHE A 101 21.40 -56.08 42.87
C PHE A 101 20.07 -56.85 42.92
N ASN A 102 19.08 -56.29 43.62
CA ASN A 102 17.75 -56.89 43.74
C ASN A 102 16.86 -56.60 42.53
N VAL A 103 17.10 -57.33 41.43
CA VAL A 103 16.33 -57.20 40.17
C VAL A 103 14.81 -57.37 40.38
N ASN A 104 14.38 -58.21 41.33
CA ASN A 104 12.96 -58.46 41.60
C ASN A 104 12.27 -57.26 42.28
N GLU A 105 12.95 -56.59 43.20
CA GLU A 105 12.45 -55.38 43.89
C GLU A 105 12.36 -54.18 42.93
N TYR A 106 13.39 -53.97 42.11
CA TYR A 106 13.46 -52.80 41.24
C TYR A 106 12.76 -52.99 39.88
N PHE A 107 12.83 -54.17 39.27
CA PHE A 107 12.34 -54.42 37.90
C PHE A 107 11.50 -55.69 37.73
N GLY A 108 11.19 -56.44 38.80
CA GLY A 108 10.45 -57.71 38.72
C GLY A 108 9.01 -57.60 38.20
N SER A 109 8.46 -56.39 38.10
CA SER A 109 7.18 -56.11 37.43
C SER A 109 7.19 -54.72 36.77
N VAL A 110 6.22 -54.43 35.91
CA VAL A 110 6.07 -53.11 35.28
C VAL A 110 5.78 -52.02 36.31
N THR A 111 5.01 -52.31 37.37
CA THR A 111 4.73 -51.35 38.45
C THR A 111 5.93 -51.10 39.36
N ALA A 112 6.72 -52.14 39.66
CA ALA A 112 8.02 -51.97 40.32
C ALA A 112 8.97 -51.12 39.46
N SER A 113 9.08 -51.45 38.17
CA SER A 113 9.90 -50.69 37.21
C SER A 113 9.47 -49.23 37.11
N TRP A 114 8.17 -48.94 37.18
CA TRP A 114 7.63 -47.57 37.18
C TRP A 114 8.03 -46.80 38.44
N LEU A 115 7.97 -47.44 39.62
CA LEU A 115 8.42 -46.84 40.88
C LEU A 115 9.93 -46.59 40.88
N THR A 116 10.72 -47.53 40.35
CA THR A 116 12.17 -47.40 40.21
C THR A 116 12.54 -46.26 39.25
N LEU A 117 11.89 -46.18 38.08
CA LEU A 117 12.13 -45.06 37.16
C LEU A 117 11.62 -43.72 37.72
N PHE A 118 10.54 -43.71 38.51
CA PHE A 118 10.11 -42.53 39.27
C PHE A 118 11.15 -42.11 40.32
N GLN A 119 11.79 -43.06 41.00
CA GLN A 119 12.92 -42.80 41.90
C GLN A 119 14.13 -42.21 41.15
N ILE A 120 14.44 -42.69 39.93
CA ILE A 120 15.49 -42.12 39.06
C ILE A 120 15.11 -40.68 38.64
N MET A 121 13.86 -40.44 38.24
CA MET A 121 13.35 -39.11 37.88
C MET A 121 13.44 -38.12 39.04
N CYS A 122 13.15 -38.55 40.26
CA CYS A 122 13.34 -37.78 41.49
C CYS A 122 14.81 -37.72 41.96
N THR A 123 15.75 -38.28 41.19
CA THR A 123 17.20 -38.39 41.47
C THR A 123 17.57 -38.95 42.86
N SER A 124 16.67 -39.72 43.48
CA SER A 124 16.85 -40.23 44.84
C SER A 124 17.63 -41.54 44.86
N GLN A 125 18.87 -41.51 45.39
CA GLN A 125 19.77 -42.67 45.56
C GLN A 125 20.11 -43.48 44.28
N TRP A 126 19.65 -43.02 43.10
CA TRP A 126 19.67 -43.78 41.85
C TRP A 126 21.06 -44.30 41.45
N ALA A 127 22.10 -43.47 41.57
CA ALA A 127 23.40 -43.77 40.99
C ALA A 127 24.06 -45.01 41.60
N ASN A 128 23.94 -45.21 42.92
CA ASN A 128 24.65 -46.29 43.61
C ASN A 128 23.83 -47.59 43.71
N HIS A 129 22.51 -47.50 43.89
CA HIS A 129 21.66 -48.68 44.10
C HIS A 129 21.03 -49.25 42.82
N ILE A 130 20.96 -48.44 41.75
CA ILE A 130 20.28 -48.82 40.50
C ILE A 130 21.23 -48.62 39.30
N GLY A 131 21.71 -47.39 39.09
CA GLY A 131 22.50 -47.00 37.93
C GLY A 131 23.81 -47.79 37.78
N ARG A 132 24.70 -47.73 38.78
CA ARG A 132 26.01 -48.41 38.73
C ARG A 132 25.89 -49.92 38.51
N PRO A 133 25.09 -50.70 39.28
CA PRO A 133 24.91 -52.14 39.03
C PRO A 133 24.47 -52.46 37.59
N ILE A 134 23.52 -51.71 37.05
CA ILE A 134 23.04 -51.91 35.67
C ILE A 134 24.12 -51.53 34.65
N ILE A 135 24.87 -50.45 34.86
CA ILE A 135 25.91 -49.97 33.94
C ILE A 135 27.13 -50.90 33.92
N PHE A 136 27.48 -51.56 35.03
CA PHE A 136 28.56 -52.56 35.05
C PHE A 136 28.25 -53.78 34.17
N VAL A 137 26.98 -54.22 34.11
CA VAL A 137 26.54 -55.35 33.28
C VAL A 137 26.21 -54.88 31.84
N TYR A 138 25.58 -53.72 31.70
CA TYR A 138 25.15 -53.15 30.42
C TYR A 138 25.63 -51.69 30.26
N PRO A 139 26.89 -51.45 29.84
CA PRO A 139 27.46 -50.10 29.76
C PRO A 139 26.64 -49.11 28.92
N TRP A 140 26.04 -49.57 27.82
CA TRP A 140 25.16 -48.76 26.96
C TRP A 140 23.94 -48.19 27.69
N PHE A 141 23.51 -48.82 28.78
CA PHE A 141 22.35 -48.39 29.56
C PHE A 141 22.59 -47.06 30.30
N PHE A 142 23.86 -46.63 30.45
CA PHE A 142 24.20 -45.27 30.89
C PHE A 142 23.56 -44.20 29.98
N VAL A 143 23.56 -44.41 28.66
CA VAL A 143 23.01 -43.47 27.68
C VAL A 143 21.50 -43.33 27.88
N PHE A 144 20.80 -44.44 28.09
CA PHE A 144 19.37 -44.43 28.41
C PHE A 144 19.09 -43.68 29.72
N ILE A 145 19.78 -43.99 30.82
CA ILE A 145 19.58 -43.31 32.11
C ILE A 145 19.89 -41.81 32.02
N TYR A 146 20.96 -41.42 31.31
CA TYR A 146 21.32 -40.03 31.10
C TYR A 146 20.22 -39.25 30.37
N PHE A 147 19.76 -39.72 29.20
CA PHE A 147 18.67 -39.05 28.47
C PHE A 147 17.33 -39.12 29.21
N PHE A 148 17.06 -40.18 29.96
CA PHE A 148 15.88 -40.29 30.82
C PHE A 148 15.88 -39.21 31.91
N ILE A 149 16.97 -39.01 32.63
CA ILE A 149 17.10 -37.94 33.65
C ILE A 149 16.99 -36.55 33.00
N MET A 150 17.67 -36.33 31.88
CA MET A 150 17.58 -35.04 31.16
C MET A 150 16.15 -34.72 30.71
N THR A 151 15.39 -35.71 30.24
CA THR A 151 14.01 -35.52 29.79
C THR A 151 13.03 -35.41 30.96
N THR A 152 13.12 -36.29 31.96
CA THR A 152 12.10 -36.45 33.01
C THR A 152 12.36 -35.63 34.27
N THR A 153 13.62 -35.34 34.62
CA THR A 153 13.95 -34.44 35.74
C THR A 153 14.02 -33.00 35.26
N PHE A 154 14.92 -32.71 34.31
CA PHE A 154 15.17 -31.34 33.85
C PHE A 154 14.09 -30.86 32.87
N GLY A 155 13.71 -31.68 31.88
CA GLY A 155 12.64 -31.33 30.93
C GLY A 155 11.29 -31.07 31.62
N PHE A 156 10.89 -31.90 32.59
CA PHE A 156 9.69 -31.68 33.41
C PHE A 156 9.74 -30.35 34.18
N LEU A 157 10.85 -30.07 34.87
CA LEU A 157 11.04 -28.83 35.61
C LEU A 157 10.97 -27.60 34.68
N MET A 158 11.63 -27.68 33.51
CA MET A 158 11.58 -26.61 32.51
C MET A 158 10.18 -26.42 31.91
N CYS A 159 9.41 -27.49 31.70
CA CYS A 159 8.00 -27.39 31.33
C CYS A 159 7.16 -26.68 32.40
N ILE A 160 7.38 -26.96 33.69
CA ILE A 160 6.67 -26.27 34.78
C ILE A 160 7.02 -24.78 34.78
N VAL A 161 8.31 -24.43 34.74
CA VAL A 161 8.78 -23.03 34.74
C VAL A 161 8.28 -22.29 33.51
N SER A 162 8.35 -22.91 32.33
CA SER A 162 7.88 -22.32 31.06
C SER A 162 6.40 -21.94 31.11
N ASN A 163 5.53 -22.82 31.64
CA ASN A 163 4.11 -22.54 31.76
C ASN A 163 3.82 -21.39 32.73
N ILE A 164 4.50 -21.33 33.89
CA ILE A 164 4.36 -20.24 34.87
C ILE A 164 4.84 -18.89 34.27
N VAL A 165 5.95 -18.91 33.52
CA VAL A 165 6.46 -17.73 32.81
C VAL A 165 5.48 -17.29 31.71
N GLN A 166 4.88 -18.22 30.98
CA GLN A 166 3.92 -17.92 29.92
C GLN A 166 2.61 -17.33 30.48
N ASP A 167 2.06 -17.89 31.57
CA ASP A 167 0.92 -17.31 32.31
C ASP A 167 1.24 -15.87 32.79
N SER A 168 2.47 -15.63 33.28
CA SER A 168 2.93 -14.30 33.71
C SER A 168 3.05 -13.28 32.56
N ILE A 169 3.55 -13.72 31.40
CA ILE A 169 3.64 -12.89 30.18
C ILE A 169 2.25 -12.57 29.62
N GLU A 170 1.30 -13.53 29.65
CA GLU A 170 -0.09 -13.28 29.27
C GLU A 170 -0.76 -12.27 30.23
N ALA A 171 -0.52 -12.40 31.54
CA ALA A 171 -1.01 -11.45 32.54
C ALA A 171 -0.45 -10.03 32.35
N SER A 172 0.86 -9.89 32.06
CA SER A 172 1.47 -8.59 31.75
C SER A 172 0.80 -7.95 30.53
N ARG A 173 0.70 -8.69 29.42
CA ARG A 173 0.05 -8.22 28.17
C ARG A 173 -1.43 -7.87 28.34
N ALA A 174 -2.15 -8.56 29.23
CA ALA A 174 -3.52 -8.23 29.56
C ALA A 174 -3.61 -6.92 30.38
N PHE A 175 -2.66 -6.70 31.29
CA PHE A 175 -2.57 -5.48 32.10
C PHE A 175 -2.14 -4.26 31.27
N GLU A 176 -1.14 -4.41 30.39
CA GLU A 176 -0.72 -3.41 29.40
C GLU A 176 -1.89 -2.94 28.52
N LYS A 177 -2.66 -3.90 27.97
CA LYS A 177 -3.86 -3.59 27.18
C LYS A 177 -4.96 -2.90 28.00
N ALA A 178 -5.15 -3.30 29.25
CA ALA A 178 -6.13 -2.66 30.13
C ALA A 178 -5.73 -1.22 30.48
N GLN A 179 -4.43 -0.94 30.65
CA GLN A 179 -3.94 0.44 30.82
C GLN A 179 -4.14 1.27 29.54
N ALA A 180 -3.79 0.72 28.37
CA ALA A 180 -3.95 1.41 27.10
C ALA A 180 -5.43 1.78 26.80
N GLU A 181 -6.38 0.90 27.12
CA GLU A 181 -7.81 1.19 26.95
C GLU A 181 -8.32 2.26 27.95
N VAL A 182 -7.83 2.25 29.20
CA VAL A 182 -8.14 3.29 30.19
C VAL A 182 -7.57 4.65 29.77
N GLU A 183 -6.32 4.68 29.29
CA GLU A 183 -5.68 5.89 28.79
C GLU A 183 -6.40 6.43 27.54
N LYS A 184 -6.85 5.55 26.65
CA LYS A 184 -7.64 5.92 25.47
C LYS A 184 -8.98 6.57 25.84
N GLU A 185 -9.71 6.03 26.82
CA GLU A 185 -10.97 6.63 27.27
C GLU A 185 -10.74 7.92 28.11
N ASN A 186 -9.60 8.04 28.82
CA ASN A 186 -9.16 9.31 29.42
C ASN A 186 -8.93 10.39 28.34
N ARG A 187 -8.12 10.09 27.30
CA ARG A 187 -7.84 11.02 26.19
C ARG A 187 -9.11 11.39 25.44
N ARG A 188 -9.99 10.43 25.18
CA ARG A 188 -11.31 10.67 24.59
C ARG A 188 -12.19 11.58 25.45
N SER A 189 -12.22 11.35 26.76
CA SER A 189 -12.93 12.20 27.73
C SER A 189 -12.40 13.63 27.76
N ALA A 190 -11.08 13.81 27.61
CA ALA A 190 -10.46 15.13 27.49
C ALA A 190 -10.74 15.79 26.12
N GLY A 191 -10.77 15.01 25.04
CA GLY A 191 -11.22 15.47 23.71
C GLY A 191 -12.66 16.00 23.74
N PHE A 192 -13.57 15.34 24.46
CA PHE A 192 -14.92 15.87 24.67
C PHE A 192 -14.96 17.19 25.48
N ARG A 193 -14.01 17.42 26.40
CA ARG A 193 -13.87 18.73 27.09
C ARG A 193 -13.36 19.80 26.12
N ALA A 194 -12.35 19.49 25.31
CA ALA A 194 -11.86 20.39 24.26
C ALA A 194 -12.98 20.79 23.28
N LYS A 195 -13.75 19.80 22.78
CA LYS A 195 -14.95 20.05 21.96
C LYS A 195 -15.96 20.95 22.68
N LYS A 196 -16.22 20.75 23.97
CA LYS A 196 -17.15 21.62 24.73
C LYS A 196 -16.66 23.07 24.81
N ILE A 197 -15.36 23.31 25.00
CA ILE A 197 -14.79 24.67 25.01
C ILE A 197 -14.97 25.32 23.64
N LEU A 198 -14.73 24.58 22.56
CA LEU A 198 -14.81 25.09 21.19
C LEU A 198 -16.25 25.35 20.74
N MET A 199 -17.22 24.54 21.18
CA MET A 199 -18.65 24.81 21.03
C MET A 199 -19.15 26.04 21.85
N MET A 200 -18.28 26.72 22.60
CA MET A 200 -18.56 28.02 23.24
C MET A 200 -17.76 29.18 22.59
N LEU A 201 -17.02 28.89 21.52
CA LEU A 201 -16.17 29.84 20.78
C LEU A 201 -16.58 29.93 19.29
N ASP A 202 -17.12 28.84 18.74
CA ASP A 202 -17.94 28.77 17.53
C ASP A 202 -19.02 29.87 17.59
N THR A 203 -18.91 30.84 16.67
CA THR A 203 -19.66 32.09 16.67
C THR A 203 -20.74 32.12 15.57
N ASP A 204 -20.60 31.32 14.51
CA ASP A 204 -21.59 31.23 13.42
C ASP A 204 -22.51 30.00 13.52
N GLY A 205 -22.16 29.01 14.35
CA GLY A 205 -22.90 27.78 14.58
C GLY A 205 -22.65 26.68 13.54
N ASN A 206 -21.59 26.78 12.72
CA ASN A 206 -21.33 25.84 11.63
C ASN A 206 -20.79 24.45 12.09
N ALA A 207 -20.34 24.32 13.33
CA ALA A 207 -19.74 23.12 13.95
C ALA A 207 -18.39 22.63 13.36
N GLU A 208 -17.74 23.51 12.62
CA GLU A 208 -16.37 23.48 12.12
C GLU A 208 -15.56 24.58 12.86
N LEU A 209 -14.27 24.70 12.61
CA LEU A 209 -13.42 25.75 13.18
C LEU A 209 -12.58 26.39 12.08
N ASP A 210 -12.66 27.71 11.98
CA ASP A 210 -11.81 28.52 11.11
C ASP A 210 -10.53 29.02 11.82
N GLU A 211 -9.67 29.74 11.09
CA GLU A 211 -8.41 30.26 11.60
C GLU A 211 -8.58 31.32 12.70
N GLU A 212 -9.62 32.16 12.62
CA GLU A 212 -9.88 33.17 13.65
C GLU A 212 -10.44 32.55 14.92
N GLU A 213 -11.31 31.54 14.80
CA GLU A 213 -11.90 30.82 15.92
C GLU A 213 -10.90 29.91 16.62
N MET A 214 -10.04 29.22 15.86
CA MET A 214 -8.88 28.52 16.41
C MET A 214 -7.91 29.53 17.08
N GLY A 215 -7.69 30.70 16.46
CA GLY A 215 -6.91 31.81 17.02
C GLY A 215 -7.55 32.51 18.23
N ARG A 216 -8.85 32.33 18.47
CA ARG A 216 -9.57 32.70 19.70
C ARG A 216 -9.44 31.59 20.75
N ALA A 217 -9.59 30.32 20.35
CA ALA A 217 -9.44 29.16 21.22
C ALA A 217 -8.06 29.05 21.87
N LEU A 218 -7.00 29.30 21.09
CA LEU A 218 -5.61 29.33 21.58
C LEU A 218 -5.34 30.41 22.66
N LYS A 219 -6.25 31.35 22.88
CA LYS A 219 -6.17 32.33 23.98
C LYS A 219 -6.86 31.83 25.26
N HIS A 220 -7.63 30.75 25.20
CA HIS A 220 -8.32 30.15 26.34
C HIS A 220 -7.39 29.21 27.12
N LYS A 221 -7.08 29.56 28.38
CA LYS A 221 -6.11 28.81 29.21
C LYS A 221 -6.43 27.33 29.35
N GLU A 222 -7.70 27.01 29.60
CA GLU A 222 -8.17 25.62 29.75
C GLU A 222 -7.95 24.79 28.48
N PHE A 223 -8.03 25.41 27.29
CA PHE A 223 -7.76 24.73 26.03
C PHE A 223 -6.27 24.45 25.84
N LEU A 224 -5.40 25.43 26.11
CA LEU A 224 -3.94 25.23 26.11
C LEU A 224 -3.49 24.20 27.15
N GLU A 225 -4.12 24.15 28.33
CA GLU A 225 -3.84 23.17 29.37
C GLU A 225 -4.28 21.75 28.95
N LEU A 226 -5.44 21.60 28.29
CA LEU A 226 -5.87 20.34 27.69
C LEU A 226 -4.94 19.87 26.57
N LEU A 227 -4.54 20.74 25.63
CA LEU A 227 -3.60 20.38 24.56
C LEU A 227 -2.26 19.90 25.12
N ARG A 228 -1.72 20.59 26.13
CA ARG A 228 -0.48 20.18 26.82
C ARG A 228 -0.64 18.86 27.58
N HIS A 229 -1.77 18.63 28.23
CA HIS A 229 -2.04 17.38 28.94
C HIS A 229 -2.16 16.18 27.98
N LEU A 230 -2.57 16.42 26.73
CA LEU A 230 -2.75 15.42 25.68
C LEU A 230 -1.55 15.34 24.72
N GLU A 231 -0.43 15.97 25.09
CA GLU A 231 0.86 15.96 24.37
C GLU A 231 0.79 16.51 22.93
N VAL A 232 -0.27 17.25 22.60
CA VAL A 232 -0.41 17.92 21.31
C VAL A 232 0.61 19.07 21.21
N PRO A 233 1.40 19.17 20.14
CA PRO A 233 2.34 20.26 19.96
C PRO A 233 1.58 21.60 19.90
N VAL A 234 1.93 22.53 20.78
CA VAL A 234 1.34 23.88 20.79
C VAL A 234 1.93 24.66 19.61
N MET A 235 1.10 24.91 18.61
CA MET A 235 1.43 25.63 17.37
C MET A 235 0.41 26.75 17.12
N ASP A 236 0.69 27.59 16.12
CA ASP A 236 -0.24 28.63 15.65
C ASP A 236 -1.52 28.02 15.03
N ALA A 237 -2.56 28.85 14.87
CA ALA A 237 -3.89 28.42 14.42
C ALA A 237 -3.85 27.66 13.09
N GLU A 238 -3.19 28.21 12.07
CA GLU A 238 -2.97 27.56 10.77
C GLU A 238 -2.27 26.19 10.93
N GLY A 239 -1.29 26.10 11.83
CA GLY A 239 -0.55 24.87 12.11
C GLY A 239 -1.43 23.78 12.71
N LEU A 240 -2.31 24.12 13.67
CA LEU A 240 -3.26 23.16 14.24
C LEU A 240 -4.37 22.79 13.28
N ILE A 241 -4.83 23.70 12.41
CA ILE A 241 -5.79 23.36 11.34
C ILE A 241 -5.17 22.33 10.41
N ARG A 242 -3.98 22.59 9.86
CA ARG A 242 -3.22 21.64 9.02
C ARG A 242 -2.86 20.30 9.70
N LEU A 243 -2.96 20.22 11.03
CA LEU A 243 -2.70 19.00 11.81
C LEU A 243 -3.95 18.12 12.00
N PHE A 244 -5.14 18.72 11.97
CA PHE A 244 -6.41 18.04 12.28
C PHE A 244 -7.41 17.99 11.12
N ASP A 245 -7.28 18.86 10.12
CA ASP A 245 -7.99 18.82 8.84
C ASP A 245 -7.64 17.51 8.09
N LYS A 246 -8.61 16.60 7.93
CA LYS A 246 -8.41 15.33 7.20
C LYS A 246 -8.96 15.37 5.78
N ASP A 247 -9.96 16.21 5.51
CA ASP A 247 -10.65 16.27 4.22
C ASP A 247 -10.07 17.32 3.26
N ASN A 248 -9.16 18.16 3.76
CA ASN A 248 -8.52 19.31 3.11
C ASN A 248 -9.53 20.45 2.82
N SER A 249 -10.51 20.64 3.71
CA SER A 249 -11.48 21.74 3.67
C SER A 249 -10.87 23.10 4.02
N GLY A 250 -9.71 23.14 4.69
CA GLY A 250 -9.14 24.37 5.26
C GLY A 250 -9.79 24.80 6.59
N LYS A 251 -10.62 23.93 7.17
CA LYS A 251 -11.23 24.06 8.50
C LYS A 251 -10.98 22.76 9.29
N VAL A 252 -11.45 22.70 10.54
CA VAL A 252 -11.47 21.44 11.31
C VAL A 252 -12.87 21.19 11.87
N GLY A 253 -13.52 20.10 11.46
CA GLY A 253 -14.77 19.66 12.07
C GLY A 253 -14.57 19.18 13.51
N PHE A 254 -15.51 19.47 14.43
CA PHE A 254 -15.34 19.08 15.85
C PHE A 254 -15.11 17.57 16.07
N ASN A 255 -15.54 16.71 15.14
CA ASN A 255 -15.31 15.27 15.24
C ASN A 255 -13.89 14.89 14.80
N GLU A 256 -13.36 15.53 13.75
CA GLU A 256 -11.99 15.34 13.29
C GLU A 256 -10.99 15.77 14.36
N LEU A 257 -11.26 16.89 15.04
CA LEU A 257 -10.45 17.35 16.17
C LEU A 257 -10.44 16.34 17.32
N VAL A 258 -11.61 15.81 17.72
CA VAL A 258 -11.69 14.81 18.80
C VAL A 258 -10.98 13.52 18.42
N GLU A 259 -11.13 13.05 17.18
CA GLU A 259 -10.38 11.90 16.66
C GLU A 259 -8.88 12.17 16.59
N GLY A 260 -8.47 13.35 16.14
CA GLY A 260 -7.07 13.76 16.02
C GLY A 260 -6.40 13.84 17.39
N ILE A 261 -6.98 14.58 18.33
CA ILE A 261 -6.49 14.67 19.72
C ILE A 261 -6.43 13.29 20.39
N THR A 262 -7.42 12.40 20.15
CA THR A 262 -7.39 11.03 20.69
C THR A 262 -6.31 10.17 20.01
N GLY A 263 -6.07 10.36 18.71
CA GLY A 263 -5.11 9.61 17.91
C GLY A 263 -3.65 10.05 18.05
N MET A 264 -3.36 11.28 18.50
CA MET A 264 -1.99 11.79 18.70
C MET A 264 -1.17 10.98 19.70
N GLY A 265 -1.82 10.24 20.61
CA GLY A 265 -1.18 9.37 21.59
C GLY A 265 -1.15 7.87 21.20
N GLU A 266 -1.57 7.50 20.00
CA GLU A 266 -1.46 6.11 19.53
C GLU A 266 -0.07 5.84 18.94
N ASP A 267 0.57 4.72 19.33
CA ASP A 267 1.85 4.28 18.76
C ASP A 267 1.80 4.21 17.23
N ILE A 268 2.79 4.78 16.54
CA ILE A 268 2.83 4.84 15.08
C ILE A 268 2.92 3.42 14.50
N VAL A 269 1.80 2.91 13.98
CA VAL A 269 1.70 1.55 13.47
C VAL A 269 2.40 1.45 12.11
N ALA A 270 2.88 0.26 11.75
CA ALA A 270 3.42 -0.04 10.41
C ALA A 270 2.50 0.42 9.25
N LYS A 271 1.18 0.46 9.48
CA LYS A 271 0.15 0.99 8.58
C LYS A 271 0.34 2.49 8.25
N ASP A 272 0.82 3.27 9.20
CA ASP A 272 0.89 4.72 9.08
C ASP A 272 2.17 5.15 8.34
N TYR A 273 3.26 4.40 8.52
CA TYR A 273 4.41 4.46 7.62
C TYR A 273 4.04 4.14 6.16
N THR A 274 3.17 3.15 5.90
CA THR A 274 2.73 2.85 4.52
C THR A 274 1.77 3.89 3.96
N LYS A 275 0.85 4.46 4.76
CA LYS A 275 0.08 5.66 4.36
C LYS A 275 1.01 6.80 3.94
N LEU A 276 2.01 7.14 4.76
CA LEU A 276 2.92 8.25 4.54
C LEU A 276 3.78 8.03 3.29
N ALA A 277 4.28 6.81 3.07
CA ALA A 277 5.00 6.45 1.85
C ALA A 277 4.12 6.57 0.58
N LEU A 278 2.86 6.12 0.63
CA LEU A 278 1.92 6.25 -0.48
C LEU A 278 1.55 7.70 -0.76
N TRP A 279 1.35 8.52 0.29
CA TRP A 279 1.04 9.94 0.17
C TRP A 279 2.24 10.73 -0.40
N SER A 280 3.46 10.46 0.09
CA SER A 280 4.70 11.03 -0.44
C SER A 280 4.90 10.67 -1.91
N GLY A 281 4.68 9.41 -2.31
CA GLY A 281 4.73 9.00 -3.72
C GLY A 281 3.67 9.68 -4.59
N SER A 282 2.44 9.83 -4.08
CA SER A 282 1.36 10.55 -4.76
C SER A 282 1.69 12.04 -4.97
N LEU A 283 2.26 12.70 -3.95
CA LEU A 283 2.76 14.07 -4.06
C LEU A 283 3.90 14.20 -5.08
N MET A 284 4.86 13.26 -5.08
CA MET A 284 5.96 13.25 -6.04
C MET A 284 5.46 13.20 -7.50
N THR A 285 4.51 12.31 -7.80
CA THR A 285 3.87 12.22 -9.12
C THR A 285 3.07 13.47 -9.48
N ARG A 286 2.37 14.07 -8.51
CA ARG A 286 1.66 15.35 -8.72
C ARG A 286 2.61 16.50 -9.06
N THR A 287 3.79 16.55 -8.43
CA THR A 287 4.82 17.56 -8.72
C THR A 287 5.37 17.40 -10.14
N VAL A 288 5.71 16.17 -10.56
CA VAL A 288 6.20 15.89 -11.93
C VAL A 288 5.15 16.29 -12.99
N ASN A 289 3.88 15.92 -12.78
CA ASN A 289 2.79 16.31 -13.68
C ASN A 289 2.52 17.83 -13.68
N LEU A 290 2.93 18.56 -12.64
CA LEU A 290 2.81 20.02 -12.57
C LEU A 290 4.01 20.71 -13.26
N GLU A 291 5.20 20.14 -13.14
CA GLU A 291 6.41 20.55 -13.85
C GLU A 291 6.24 20.42 -15.37
N GLU A 292 5.76 19.27 -15.86
CA GLU A 292 5.44 19.06 -17.29
C GLU A 292 4.43 20.10 -17.81
N ARG A 293 3.37 20.38 -17.04
CA ARG A 293 2.35 21.37 -17.42
C ARG A 293 2.89 22.81 -17.39
N LEU A 294 3.81 23.14 -16.48
CA LEU A 294 4.50 24.43 -16.48
C LEU A 294 5.44 24.56 -17.69
N GLN A 295 6.14 23.50 -18.08
CA GLN A 295 6.97 23.50 -19.30
C GLN A 295 6.12 23.75 -20.55
N LEU A 296 5.02 23.01 -20.73
CA LEU A 296 4.09 23.22 -21.86
C LEU A 296 3.52 24.64 -21.93
N ILE A 297 3.25 25.27 -20.77
CA ILE A 297 2.83 26.67 -20.69
C ILE A 297 3.99 27.60 -21.10
N GLY A 298 5.21 27.35 -20.63
CA GLY A 298 6.40 28.13 -21.01
C GLY A 298 6.71 28.07 -22.51
N GLU A 299 6.60 26.90 -23.12
CA GLU A 299 6.72 26.69 -24.57
C GLU A 299 5.62 27.44 -25.33
N SER A 300 4.37 27.33 -24.87
CA SER A 300 3.22 28.03 -25.46
C SER A 300 3.36 29.56 -25.41
N VAL A 301 3.81 30.12 -24.28
CA VAL A 301 4.08 31.55 -24.12
C VAL A 301 5.24 32.00 -25.02
N THR A 302 6.28 31.17 -25.17
CA THR A 302 7.41 31.45 -26.05
C THR A 302 7.00 31.46 -27.53
N ALA A 303 6.17 30.50 -27.96
CA ALA A 303 5.62 30.46 -29.30
C ALA A 303 4.71 31.67 -29.59
N LEU A 304 3.84 32.04 -28.64
CA LEU A 304 3.01 33.25 -28.73
C LEU A 304 3.86 34.52 -28.88
N LYS A 305 4.94 34.64 -28.10
CA LYS A 305 5.87 35.78 -28.20
C LYS A 305 6.47 35.89 -29.61
N VAL A 306 7.02 34.80 -30.14
CA VAL A 306 7.62 34.79 -31.50
C VAL A 306 6.58 35.14 -32.57
N GLN A 307 5.35 34.65 -32.44
CA GLN A 307 4.27 34.97 -33.38
C GLN A 307 3.83 36.45 -33.30
N LEU A 308 3.82 37.04 -32.09
CA LEU A 308 3.59 38.48 -31.88
C LEU A 308 4.72 39.31 -32.51
N GLU A 309 5.98 38.97 -32.25
CA GLU A 309 7.14 39.67 -32.80
C GLU A 309 7.14 39.65 -34.34
N ALA A 310 6.84 38.49 -34.95
CA ALA A 310 6.69 38.37 -36.40
C ALA A 310 5.52 39.22 -36.95
N SER A 311 4.39 39.26 -36.22
CA SER A 311 3.22 40.05 -36.60
C SER A 311 3.47 41.56 -36.51
N PHE A 312 4.17 42.03 -35.46
CA PHE A 312 4.60 43.43 -35.36
C PHE A 312 5.68 43.79 -36.38
N ALA A 313 6.59 42.88 -36.72
CA ALA A 313 7.56 43.08 -37.80
C ALA A 313 6.87 43.25 -39.16
N ALA A 314 5.89 42.39 -39.47
CA ALA A 314 5.08 42.49 -40.70
C ALA A 314 4.25 43.79 -40.74
N LEU A 315 3.64 44.19 -39.62
CA LEU A 315 2.89 45.44 -39.51
C LEU A 315 3.80 46.66 -39.74
N ASN A 316 4.99 46.69 -39.13
CA ASN A 316 5.98 47.75 -39.33
C ASN A 316 6.51 47.79 -40.77
N HIS A 317 6.71 46.64 -41.42
CA HIS A 317 7.07 46.56 -42.83
C HIS A 317 5.97 47.14 -43.72
N PHE A 318 4.71 46.77 -43.49
CA PHE A 318 3.55 47.31 -44.21
C PHE A 318 3.44 48.84 -44.03
N ILE A 319 3.58 49.35 -42.82
CA ILE A 319 3.56 50.80 -42.55
C ILE A 319 4.66 51.53 -43.34
N LYS A 320 5.89 50.98 -43.39
CA LYS A 320 7.00 51.56 -44.17
C LYS A 320 6.82 51.47 -45.68
N THR A 321 6.17 50.41 -46.19
CA THR A 321 6.00 50.20 -47.64
C THR A 321 4.69 50.75 -48.20
N ARG A 322 3.74 51.15 -47.34
CA ARG A 322 2.44 51.74 -47.71
C ARG A 322 2.58 52.86 -48.74
N ASP A 323 3.43 53.85 -48.46
CA ASP A 323 3.52 55.08 -49.27
C ASP A 323 4.11 54.80 -50.66
N HIS A 324 5.12 53.92 -50.75
CA HIS A 324 5.64 53.43 -52.03
C HIS A 324 4.60 52.62 -52.82
N THR A 325 3.81 51.79 -52.11
CA THR A 325 2.76 50.96 -52.72
C THR A 325 1.62 51.84 -53.24
N GLU A 326 1.24 52.88 -52.50
CA GLU A 326 0.21 53.83 -52.91
C GLU A 326 0.68 54.68 -54.09
N LEU A 327 1.94 55.14 -54.10
CA LEU A 327 2.54 55.84 -55.25
C LEU A 327 2.54 54.95 -56.50
N TYR A 328 2.93 53.68 -56.38
CA TYR A 328 2.89 52.72 -57.49
C TYR A 328 1.46 52.48 -58.00
N TYR A 329 0.48 52.32 -57.10
CA TYR A 329 -0.92 52.13 -57.47
C TYR A 329 -1.54 53.39 -58.11
N ARG A 330 -1.16 54.59 -57.62
CA ARG A 330 -1.53 55.88 -58.24
C ARG A 330 -0.94 56.02 -59.65
N ALA A 331 0.31 55.60 -59.87
CA ALA A 331 0.95 55.61 -61.19
C ALA A 331 0.32 54.60 -62.17
N LEU A 332 0.03 53.37 -61.72
CA LEU A 332 -0.74 52.40 -62.51
C LEU A 332 -2.13 52.93 -62.89
N LYS A 333 -2.80 53.62 -61.96
CA LYS A 333 -4.11 54.24 -62.19
C LYS A 333 -4.05 55.43 -63.15
N SER A 334 -2.99 56.25 -63.13
CA SER A 334 -2.83 57.34 -64.11
C SER A 334 -2.49 56.80 -65.51
N ILE A 335 -1.63 55.78 -65.62
CA ILE A 335 -1.35 55.10 -66.90
C ILE A 335 -2.64 54.48 -67.47
N ARG A 336 -3.42 53.76 -66.66
CA ARG A 336 -4.67 53.11 -67.10
C ARG A 336 -5.79 54.10 -67.46
N ASN A 337 -5.75 55.31 -66.92
CA ASN A 337 -6.73 56.36 -67.19
C ASN A 337 -6.23 57.41 -68.22
N ALA A 338 -5.01 57.26 -68.75
CA ALA A 338 -4.53 58.12 -69.82
C ALA A 338 -5.34 57.85 -71.11
N PRO A 339 -5.74 58.89 -71.87
CA PRO A 339 -6.34 58.67 -73.18
C PRO A 339 -5.31 57.97 -74.11
N PRO A 340 -5.76 57.13 -75.06
CA PRO A 340 -4.86 56.51 -76.01
C PRO A 340 -4.09 57.59 -76.79
N PRO A 341 -2.78 57.40 -77.05
CA PRO A 341 -2.00 58.39 -77.77
C PRO A 341 -2.59 58.61 -79.17
N MET A 342 -2.85 59.87 -79.51
CA MET A 342 -3.25 60.27 -80.87
C MET A 342 -2.18 59.77 -81.85
N PRO A 343 -2.53 58.99 -82.89
CA PRO A 343 -1.55 58.48 -83.82
C PRO A 343 -0.99 59.63 -84.67
N THR A 344 0.24 60.04 -84.38
CA THR A 344 1.04 60.84 -85.30
C THR A 344 1.23 60.07 -86.60
N SER A 345 1.11 60.76 -87.74
CA SER A 345 1.24 60.13 -89.05
C SER A 345 2.66 59.56 -89.21
N THR A 346 2.75 58.27 -89.56
CA THR A 346 3.99 57.48 -89.59
C THR A 346 5.08 58.03 -90.51
N VAL A 347 4.74 58.94 -91.41
CA VAL A 347 5.67 59.65 -92.33
C VAL A 347 6.66 60.54 -91.56
N GLU A 348 6.22 61.19 -90.49
CA GLU A 348 7.02 62.22 -89.79
C GLU A 348 8.04 61.62 -88.81
N ALA A 349 7.80 60.39 -88.34
CA ALA A 349 8.62 59.73 -87.33
C ALA A 349 9.83 58.94 -87.88
N LEU A 350 9.95 58.78 -89.21
CA LEU A 350 10.93 57.88 -89.85
C LEU A 350 11.96 58.58 -90.75
N GLY A 351 11.77 59.86 -91.10
CA GLY A 351 12.81 60.68 -91.76
C GLY A 351 13.29 60.19 -93.14
N LEU A 352 12.50 59.35 -93.82
CA LEU A 352 12.88 58.76 -95.11
C LEU A 352 12.63 59.74 -96.27
N THR A 353 13.69 60.10 -96.98
CA THR A 353 13.59 60.87 -98.23
C THR A 353 13.04 60.00 -99.36
N VAL A 354 11.87 60.36 -99.89
CA VAL A 354 11.31 59.73 -101.09
C VAL A 354 12.27 59.94 -102.27
N LYS A 355 12.53 58.88 -103.03
CA LYS A 355 13.21 58.93 -104.31
C LYS A 355 12.31 58.27 -105.35
N GLU A 356 11.77 59.08 -106.25
CA GLU A 356 10.85 58.65 -107.31
C GLU A 356 11.57 57.91 -108.44
N VAL A 357 10.79 57.41 -109.42
CA VAL A 357 11.18 56.52 -110.53
C VAL A 357 11.48 55.10 -109.98
N ILE A 358 10.74 54.05 -110.36
CA ILE A 358 10.59 53.49 -111.72
C ILE A 358 9.15 52.96 -112.01
N GLU A 359 8.69 53.26 -113.24
CA GLU A 359 7.74 52.57 -114.15
C GLU A 359 6.40 51.93 -113.68
N GLU A 360 5.36 52.15 -114.48
CA GLU A 360 3.95 51.82 -114.19
C GLU A 360 3.58 50.32 -114.34
N HIS A 361 4.51 49.46 -114.78
CA HIS A 361 4.15 48.16 -115.35
C HIS A 361 3.84 47.04 -114.32
N GLU A 362 4.36 47.12 -113.09
CA GLU A 362 4.14 46.11 -112.04
C GLU A 362 2.75 46.21 -111.39
N ALA A 363 2.11 47.39 -111.43
CA ALA A 363 0.80 47.62 -110.82
C ALA A 363 -0.33 46.81 -111.49
N GLU A 364 -0.26 46.60 -112.81
CA GLU A 364 -1.23 45.79 -113.54
C GLU A 364 -1.07 44.29 -113.26
N GLU A 365 0.15 43.79 -113.01
CA GLU A 365 0.35 42.38 -112.63
C GLU A 365 -0.27 42.10 -111.25
N LEU A 366 -0.10 43.02 -110.29
CA LEU A 366 -0.73 42.94 -108.97
C LEU A 366 -2.27 42.88 -109.06
N MET A 367 -2.87 43.69 -109.94
CA MET A 367 -4.33 43.72 -110.16
C MET A 367 -4.84 42.46 -110.87
N ASN A 368 -4.11 41.94 -111.87
CA ASN A 368 -4.45 40.68 -112.55
C ASN A 368 -4.30 39.46 -111.62
N PHE A 369 -3.33 39.48 -110.69
CA PHE A 369 -3.20 38.47 -109.65
C PHE A 369 -4.41 38.50 -108.68
N ALA A 370 -4.80 39.69 -108.21
CA ALA A 370 -5.95 39.86 -107.32
C ALA A 370 -7.27 39.37 -107.93
N GLN A 371 -7.52 39.67 -109.21
CA GLN A 371 -8.75 39.24 -109.91
C GLN A 371 -8.87 37.71 -110.07
N ARG A 372 -7.76 36.96 -110.05
CA ARG A 372 -7.81 35.48 -110.08
C ARG A 372 -8.27 34.85 -108.77
N TYR A 373 -8.18 35.56 -107.64
CA TYR A 373 -8.67 35.08 -106.34
C TYR A 373 -10.06 35.61 -105.95
N VAL A 374 -10.60 36.61 -106.67
CA VAL A 374 -11.88 37.27 -106.33
C VAL A 374 -12.80 37.34 -107.55
N SER A 375 -13.48 36.24 -107.85
CA SER A 375 -14.63 36.21 -108.77
C SER A 375 -15.65 35.12 -108.37
N PRO A 376 -16.97 35.40 -108.26
CA PRO A 376 -17.90 34.56 -107.52
C PRO A 376 -18.76 33.61 -108.37
N LYS A 377 -19.19 32.49 -107.77
CA LYS A 377 -20.33 31.66 -108.22
C LYS A 377 -21.14 31.09 -107.04
N ASP A 378 -22.25 31.75 -106.73
CA ASP A 378 -23.44 31.19 -106.06
C ASP A 378 -24.36 30.53 -107.14
N PRO A 379 -25.49 29.82 -106.85
CA PRO A 379 -26.30 29.88 -105.62
C PRO A 379 -26.80 28.53 -105.01
N HIS A 380 -27.49 28.66 -103.87
CA HIS A 380 -28.32 27.67 -103.15
C HIS A 380 -27.54 26.67 -102.25
N ALA A 381 -27.81 26.50 -100.95
CA ALA A 381 -28.79 27.10 -100.01
C ALA A 381 -28.30 26.88 -98.52
N ARG A 382 -29.05 26.92 -97.39
CA ARG A 382 -30.50 26.88 -97.11
C ARG A 382 -30.91 27.35 -95.68
N ARG A 383 -31.15 28.67 -95.51
CA ARG A 383 -31.79 29.35 -94.33
C ARG A 383 -30.93 29.61 -93.06
N ARG A 384 -31.37 30.62 -92.29
CA ARG A 384 -30.82 31.19 -91.03
C ARG A 384 -31.80 30.90 -89.84
N PRO A 385 -31.65 31.45 -88.60
CA PRO A 385 -30.50 32.10 -87.91
C PRO A 385 -30.18 31.29 -86.60
N ASP A 386 -29.81 31.76 -85.38
CA ASP A 386 -29.56 33.09 -84.73
C ASP A 386 -28.74 32.91 -83.42
N GLY A 387 -28.44 34.00 -82.68
CA GLY A 387 -28.13 33.96 -81.23
C GLY A 387 -26.68 34.29 -80.81
N MET A 388 -26.42 35.54 -80.43
CA MET A 388 -25.13 36.07 -79.92
C MET A 388 -25.14 36.16 -78.36
N PRO A 389 -24.04 36.52 -77.65
CA PRO A 389 -22.86 35.68 -77.31
C PRO A 389 -22.56 35.65 -75.78
N ARG A 390 -21.48 34.98 -75.33
CA ARG A 390 -20.59 35.49 -74.26
C ARG A 390 -19.26 34.74 -74.12
N ALA A 391 -18.32 35.38 -73.41
CA ALA A 391 -16.95 34.90 -73.17
C ALA A 391 -16.75 34.44 -71.70
N VAL A 392 -15.61 33.80 -71.44
CA VAL A 392 -15.04 33.63 -70.09
C VAL A 392 -13.62 34.22 -70.09
N HIS A 393 -13.22 34.83 -68.98
CA HIS A 393 -11.99 35.60 -68.84
C HIS A 393 -11.05 35.00 -67.77
N VAL A 394 -9.77 35.34 -67.85
CA VAL A 394 -8.70 34.95 -66.91
C VAL A 394 -8.96 35.49 -65.49
N PRO A 395 -8.80 34.68 -64.42
CA PRO A 395 -8.67 35.13 -63.02
C PRO A 395 -7.20 35.50 -62.70
N PRO A 396 -6.91 36.47 -61.80
CA PRO A 396 -7.00 36.17 -60.36
C PRO A 396 -7.29 37.39 -59.45
N ALA A 397 -7.04 37.18 -58.14
CA ALA A 397 -6.80 38.16 -57.05
C ALA A 397 -7.95 38.51 -56.07
N ASP A 398 -7.61 38.31 -54.79
CA ASP A 398 -7.84 39.19 -53.63
C ASP A 398 -9.12 39.18 -52.74
N PHE A 399 -8.82 38.95 -51.45
CA PHE A 399 -9.28 39.63 -50.23
C PHE A 399 -10.79 39.77 -49.87
N ALA A 400 -11.16 38.94 -48.89
CA ALA A 400 -11.60 39.34 -47.54
C ALA A 400 -12.85 40.22 -47.30
N LEU A 401 -13.91 39.58 -46.79
CA LEU A 401 -14.79 40.08 -45.71
C LEU A 401 -15.08 38.89 -44.77
N ARG A 402 -14.60 38.90 -43.53
CA ARG A 402 -15.24 39.44 -42.30
C ARG A 402 -16.62 38.85 -41.95
N ARG A 403 -16.62 38.10 -40.83
CA ARG A 403 -17.56 38.10 -39.69
C ARG A 403 -19.08 37.92 -39.92
N ALA A 404 -19.63 37.08 -39.02
CA ALA A 404 -20.96 37.17 -38.42
C ALA A 404 -22.18 36.82 -39.27
N ALA A 405 -22.54 35.53 -39.22
CA ALA A 405 -23.93 35.11 -39.07
C ALA A 405 -24.04 34.15 -37.86
N ALA A 406 -25.22 34.14 -37.24
CA ALA A 406 -25.62 33.31 -36.08
C ALA A 406 -25.38 31.79 -36.32
N VAL A 407 -25.09 30.94 -35.34
CA VAL A 407 -25.76 30.66 -34.04
C VAL A 407 -27.19 30.14 -34.26
N THR A 408 -27.44 28.87 -33.88
CA THR A 408 -28.72 28.11 -34.02
C THR A 408 -29.18 27.90 -35.48
N MET A 409 -29.87 26.82 -35.87
CA MET A 409 -30.72 25.85 -35.15
C MET A 409 -30.49 24.40 -35.62
N MET A 410 -31.03 23.43 -34.85
CA MET A 410 -31.53 22.06 -35.21
C MET A 410 -30.74 21.21 -36.24
N GLY A 411 -30.43 19.92 -36.02
CA GLY A 411 -30.95 18.96 -35.03
C GLY A 411 -31.79 17.87 -35.71
N GLN A 412 -31.56 16.60 -35.35
CA GLN A 412 -32.09 15.37 -35.99
C GLN A 412 -31.46 15.06 -37.38
N GLY A 413 -31.22 13.80 -37.75
CA GLY A 413 -31.31 12.55 -36.98
C GLY A 413 -31.10 11.28 -37.83
N LEU A 414 -31.01 10.13 -37.15
CA LEU A 414 -31.00 8.73 -37.67
C LEU A 414 -29.74 8.26 -38.45
N GLY A 415 -29.39 6.99 -38.22
CA GLY A 415 -28.37 6.22 -38.96
C GLY A 415 -29.03 5.22 -39.94
N PRO A 416 -28.48 4.01 -40.22
CA PRO A 416 -27.54 3.23 -39.39
C PRO A 416 -26.22 2.81 -40.09
N ALA A 417 -25.37 2.11 -39.32
CA ALA A 417 -24.21 1.33 -39.78
C ALA A 417 -24.60 -0.18 -39.90
N PRO A 418 -23.71 -1.18 -40.08
CA PRO A 418 -22.25 -1.13 -40.30
C PRO A 418 -21.72 -2.07 -41.42
N PHE A 419 -20.41 -2.08 -41.66
CA PHE A 419 -19.68 -3.31 -42.00
C PHE A 419 -18.26 -3.33 -41.39
N ARG A 420 -17.79 -4.54 -41.05
CA ARG A 420 -16.41 -4.90 -40.63
C ARG A 420 -15.52 -5.08 -41.88
N LEU A 421 -14.18 -5.16 -41.83
CA LEU A 421 -13.22 -5.43 -40.73
C LEU A 421 -11.81 -4.98 -41.16
N GLU A 422 -10.98 -4.48 -40.25
CA GLU A 422 -9.53 -4.81 -40.24
C GLU A 422 -8.92 -4.45 -38.87
N VAL A 423 -8.34 -5.44 -38.17
CA VAL A 423 -7.78 -5.29 -36.81
C VAL A 423 -6.56 -6.19 -36.67
N GLU A 424 -5.36 -5.66 -36.95
CA GLU A 424 -4.12 -6.45 -36.78
C GLU A 424 -2.88 -5.66 -36.33
N GLN A 425 -2.96 -4.32 -36.23
CA GLN A 425 -1.79 -3.48 -35.86
C GLN A 425 -1.72 -3.08 -34.37
N GLY A 426 -2.83 -3.09 -33.63
CA GLY A 426 -2.85 -2.62 -32.23
C GLY A 426 -2.22 -3.58 -31.20
N THR A 427 -2.32 -4.89 -31.42
CA THR A 427 -1.99 -5.90 -30.41
C THR A 427 -0.50 -5.99 -30.09
N ARG A 428 0.40 -5.73 -31.06
CA ARG A 428 1.85 -5.80 -30.84
C ARG A 428 2.36 -4.71 -29.90
N GLN A 429 1.84 -3.49 -30.00
CA GLN A 429 2.26 -2.37 -29.14
C GLN A 429 1.77 -2.55 -27.70
N GLU A 430 0.56 -3.10 -27.48
CA GLU A 430 0.10 -3.43 -26.12
C GLU A 430 0.93 -4.54 -25.46
N GLU A 431 1.32 -5.59 -26.19
CA GLU A 431 2.19 -6.64 -25.64
C GLU A 431 3.58 -6.12 -25.28
N GLU A 432 4.19 -5.29 -26.13
CA GLU A 432 5.52 -4.74 -25.91
C GLU A 432 5.55 -3.77 -24.72
N HIS A 433 4.51 -2.93 -24.58
CA HIS A 433 4.33 -2.05 -23.43
C HIS A 433 4.12 -2.85 -22.12
N ARG A 434 3.34 -3.93 -22.15
CA ARG A 434 3.12 -4.81 -20.98
C ARG A 434 4.39 -5.54 -20.52
N ARG A 435 5.27 -5.95 -21.46
CA ARG A 435 6.57 -6.56 -21.12
C ARG A 435 7.50 -5.56 -20.42
N ASN A 436 7.65 -4.35 -20.96
CA ASN A 436 8.47 -3.31 -20.34
C ASN A 436 8.01 -2.93 -18.92
N ILE A 437 6.70 -2.96 -18.63
CA ILE A 437 6.17 -2.75 -17.27
C ILE A 437 6.52 -3.91 -16.33
N SER A 438 6.43 -5.16 -16.80
CA SER A 438 6.82 -6.36 -16.05
C SER A 438 8.30 -6.34 -15.66
N ASP A 439 9.17 -5.98 -16.61
CA ASP A 439 10.62 -6.01 -16.42
C ASP A 439 11.07 -4.86 -15.50
N ALA A 440 10.43 -3.69 -15.57
CA ALA A 440 10.62 -2.61 -14.60
C ALA A 440 10.20 -3.04 -13.16
N TYR A 441 9.10 -3.79 -13.02
CA TYR A 441 8.61 -4.25 -11.72
C TYR A 441 9.55 -5.26 -11.05
N THR A 442 10.12 -6.18 -11.83
CA THR A 442 11.08 -7.17 -11.31
C THR A 442 12.43 -6.56 -10.95
N LEU A 443 12.92 -5.57 -11.71
CA LEU A 443 14.11 -4.79 -11.35
C LEU A 443 13.93 -4.03 -10.01
N GLY A 444 12.74 -3.47 -9.79
CA GLY A 444 12.36 -2.79 -8.55
C GLY A 444 12.32 -3.71 -7.31
N GLN A 445 11.95 -4.99 -7.50
CA GLN A 445 11.98 -5.97 -6.40
C GLN A 445 13.40 -6.45 -6.08
N HIS A 446 14.24 -6.71 -7.08
CA HIS A 446 15.63 -7.11 -6.87
C HIS A 446 16.46 -6.04 -6.13
N THR A 447 16.28 -4.76 -6.50
CA THR A 447 16.99 -3.64 -5.87
C THR A 447 16.54 -3.40 -4.43
N ASN A 448 15.24 -3.54 -4.12
CA ASN A 448 14.76 -3.53 -2.74
C ASN A 448 15.31 -4.70 -1.91
N PHE A 449 15.31 -5.92 -2.45
CA PHE A 449 15.79 -7.10 -1.71
C PHE A 449 17.28 -6.99 -1.32
N GLN A 450 18.11 -6.38 -2.18
CA GLN A 450 19.50 -6.07 -1.83
C GLN A 450 19.61 -5.01 -0.72
N LYS A 451 18.82 -3.92 -0.75
CA LYS A 451 18.81 -2.90 0.31
C LYS A 451 18.41 -3.48 1.67
N THR A 452 17.36 -4.30 1.73
CA THR A 452 16.92 -4.94 2.98
C THR A 452 18.01 -5.82 3.57
N ARG A 453 18.74 -6.56 2.71
CA ARG A 453 19.84 -7.45 3.13
C ARG A 453 21.09 -6.68 3.59
N GLN A 454 21.39 -5.53 3.01
CA GLN A 454 22.45 -4.63 3.51
C GLN A 454 22.08 -4.01 4.87
N MET A 455 20.81 -3.62 5.06
CA MET A 455 20.33 -3.11 6.35
C MET A 455 20.32 -4.17 7.46
N SER A 456 20.06 -5.45 7.17
CA SER A 456 20.17 -6.50 8.19
C SER A 456 21.62 -6.71 8.63
N THR A 457 22.58 -6.78 7.70
CA THR A 457 24.01 -6.93 8.05
C THR A 457 24.57 -5.71 8.80
N LEU A 458 24.06 -4.51 8.52
CA LEU A 458 24.42 -3.30 9.30
C LEU A 458 23.88 -3.34 10.73
N LYS A 459 22.68 -3.92 10.96
CA LYS A 459 22.14 -4.12 12.32
C LYS A 459 22.90 -5.18 13.12
N GLU A 460 23.39 -6.24 12.47
CA GLU A 460 24.22 -7.27 13.15
C GLU A 460 25.59 -6.69 13.56
N LEU A 461 26.22 -5.90 12.70
CA LEU A 461 27.49 -5.21 13.00
C LEU A 461 27.36 -4.10 14.06
N LEU A 462 26.22 -3.39 14.10
CA LEU A 462 25.94 -2.39 15.14
C LEU A 462 25.37 -2.99 16.44
N GLY A 463 25.12 -4.30 16.48
CA GLY A 463 24.73 -5.04 17.69
C GLY A 463 25.89 -5.78 18.37
N THR A 464 27.13 -5.59 17.89
CA THR A 464 28.35 -6.25 18.40
C THR A 464 29.48 -5.26 18.74
N ILE A 465 29.12 -3.99 18.95
CA ILE A 465 29.95 -2.89 19.47
C ILE A 465 29.25 -2.34 20.72
#